data_AF-A0A2V7PG81-F1
#
_entry.id   AF-A0A2V7PG81-F1
#
_cell.length_a   1.000
_cell.length_b   1.000
_cell.length_c   1.000
_cell.angle_alpha   90.00
_cell.angle_beta   90.00
_cell.angle_gamma   90.00
#
_symmetry.space_group_name_H-M   'P 1'
#
loop_
_entity.id
_entity.type
_entity.pdbx_description
1 polymer ?
#
loop_
_entity_poly.entity_id
_entity_poly.type
_entity_poly.pdbx_seq_one_letter_code
_entity_poly.pdbx_strand_id
1 'polypeptide(L)'
;MGRLRGAARAAVVIAALASVVLILYGGRRNSSGVLLILFVIWVLSPFVGLALANRMSTRWPAGAQTGLHTVMLIVAGASLAVYVNAVLISPPAKLAAPFLIVPLVSWLIILIFVLIALRR
;
A
#
# COMPACT_ATOMS: atom_id res chain seq x y z
N MET A 1 -1.96 -2.58 -22.67
CA MET A 1 -1.79 -2.96 -21.25
C MET A 1 -0.35 -2.88 -20.70
N GLY A 2 0.72 -3.06 -21.50
CA GLY A 2 2.10 -3.13 -20.98
C GLY A 2 2.57 -1.91 -20.15
N ARG A 3 2.27 -0.69 -20.61
CA ARG A 3 2.63 0.57 -19.91
C ARG A 3 1.95 0.72 -18.55
N LEU A 4 0.64 0.46 -18.47
CA LEU A 4 -0.13 0.52 -17.23
C LEU A 4 0.38 -0.49 -16.19
N ARG A 5 0.68 -1.72 -16.63
CA ARG A 5 1.24 -2.78 -15.79
C ARG A 5 2.62 -2.40 -15.24
N GLY A 6 3.48 -1.82 -16.07
CA GLY A 6 4.80 -1.32 -15.66
C GLY A 6 4.68 -0.21 -14.63
N ALA A 7 3.86 0.80 -14.91
CA ALA A 7 3.63 1.94 -14.02
C ALA A 7 3.04 1.49 -12.66
N ALA A 8 2.04 0.61 -12.66
CA ALA A 8 1.42 0.11 -11.43
C ALA A 8 2.43 -0.63 -10.53
N ARG A 9 3.29 -1.46 -11.12
CA ARG A 9 4.35 -2.17 -10.37
C ARG A 9 5.39 -1.22 -9.80
N ALA A 10 5.86 -0.27 -10.62
CA ALA A 10 6.81 0.74 -10.16
C ALA A 10 6.21 1.57 -9.02
N ALA A 11 4.96 2.02 -9.16
CA ALA A 11 4.26 2.77 -8.13
C ALA A 11 4.15 1.99 -6.81
N VAL A 12 3.80 0.70 -6.85
CA VAL A 12 3.73 -0.14 -5.65
C VAL A 12 5.09 -0.29 -4.99
N VAL A 13 6.16 -0.50 -5.76
CA VAL A 13 7.53 -0.62 -5.20
C VAL A 13 7.99 0.70 -4.60
N ILE A 14 7.82 1.81 -5.32
CA ILE A 14 8.21 3.15 -4.85
C ILE A 14 7.43 3.51 -3.58
N ALA A 15 6.11 3.30 -3.59
CA ALA A 15 5.26 3.59 -2.43
C ALA A 15 5.63 2.70 -1.23
N ALA A 16 5.93 1.42 -1.43
CA ALA A 16 6.37 0.54 -0.36
C ALA A 16 7.68 1.03 0.28
N LEU A 17 8.69 1.32 -0.54
CA LEU A 17 9.99 1.82 -0.07
C LEU A 17 9.86 3.17 0.65
N ALA A 18 9.14 4.11 0.05
CA ALA A 18 8.91 5.43 0.63
C ALA A 18 8.15 5.33 1.96
N SER A 19 7.16 4.44 2.07
CA SER A 19 6.41 4.21 3.32
C SER A 19 7.32 3.71 4.43
N VAL A 20 8.25 2.78 4.14
CA VAL A 20 9.21 2.27 5.13
C VAL A 20 10.14 3.38 5.61
N VAL A 21 10.67 4.20 4.70
CA VAL A 21 11.53 5.34 5.04
C VAL A 21 10.78 6.32 5.95
N LEU A 22 9.51 6.62 5.65
CA LEU A 22 8.68 7.52 6.44
C LEU A 22 8.39 6.97 7.85
N ILE A 23 8.14 5.66 7.99
CA ILE A 23 7.96 5.01 9.31
C ILE A 23 9.25 5.10 10.12
N LEU A 24 10.40 4.79 9.52
CA LEU A 24 11.69 4.84 10.20
C LEU A 24 12.03 6.27 10.63
N TYR A 25 11.79 7.25 9.75
CA TYR A 25 12.04 8.66 10.05
C TYR A 25 11.12 9.20 11.15
N GLY A 26 9.81 8.97 11.05
CA GLY A 26 8.84 9.40 12.06
C GLY A 26 8.95 8.63 13.38
N GLY A 27 9.35 7.37 13.31
CA GLY A 27 9.49 6.46 14.45
C GLY A 27 10.82 6.55 15.18
N ARG A 28 11.80 7.33 14.69
CA ARG A 28 13.17 7.41 15.26
C ARG A 28 13.24 7.84 16.73
N ARG A 29 12.19 8.48 17.26
CA ARG A 29 12.09 8.92 18.66
C ARG A 29 11.30 7.95 19.55
N ASN A 30 10.72 6.88 18.98
CA ASN A 30 10.05 5.84 19.75
C ASN A 30 11.09 4.87 20.33
N SER A 31 10.98 4.59 21.62
CA SER A 31 11.90 3.69 22.35
C SER A 31 11.66 2.20 22.09
N SER A 32 10.51 1.82 21.51
CA SER A 32 10.16 0.42 21.24
C SER A 32 10.46 0.03 19.80
N GLY A 33 11.58 -0.66 19.58
CA GLY A 33 11.95 -1.23 18.28
C GLY A 33 10.96 -2.30 17.79
N VAL A 34 10.36 -3.07 18.71
CA VAL A 34 9.36 -4.11 18.37
C VAL A 34 8.12 -3.50 17.75
N LEU A 35 7.63 -2.39 18.30
CA LEU A 35 6.46 -1.70 17.76
C LEU A 35 6.73 -1.14 16.36
N LEU A 36 7.94 -0.61 16.13
CA LEU A 36 8.36 -0.13 14.83
C LEU A 36 8.38 -1.27 13.79
N ILE A 37 8.94 -2.43 14.14
CA ILE A 37 8.96 -3.62 13.26
C ILE A 37 7.53 -4.04 12.91
N LEU A 38 6.62 -4.06 13.89
CA LEU A 38 5.22 -4.39 13.66
C LEU A 38 4.56 -3.40 12.69
N PHE A 39 4.83 -2.10 12.83
CA PHE A 39 4.36 -1.08 11.88
C PHE A 39 4.91 -1.28 10.48
N VAL A 40 6.20 -1.60 10.34
CA VAL A 40 6.80 -1.88 9.04
C VAL A 40 6.12 -3.08 8.37
N ILE A 41 5.94 -4.18 9.10
CA ILE A 41 5.25 -5.37 8.59
C ILE A 41 3.81 -5.02 8.19
N TRP A 42 3.08 -4.32 9.06
CA TRP A 42 1.70 -3.92 8.83
C TRP A 42 1.53 -3.03 7.60
N VAL A 43 2.40 -2.03 7.43
CA VAL A 43 2.34 -1.08 6.31
C VAL A 43 2.81 -1.72 5.00
N LEU A 44 3.77 -2.65 5.04
CA LEU A 44 4.20 -3.38 3.84
C LEU A 44 3.17 -4.41 3.37
N SER A 45 2.40 -4.97 4.30
CA SER A 45 1.42 -6.03 4.05
C SER A 45 0.49 -5.78 2.84
N PRO A 46 -0.20 -4.63 2.68
CA PRO A 46 -1.08 -4.40 1.53
C PRO A 46 -0.32 -4.35 0.20
N PHE A 47 0.92 -3.84 0.17
CA PHE A 47 1.74 -3.83 -1.05
C PHE A 47 2.15 -5.24 -1.47
N VAL A 48 2.46 -6.10 -0.51
CA VAL A 48 2.68 -7.54 -0.75
C VAL A 48 1.40 -8.20 -1.26
N GLY A 49 0.25 -7.90 -0.67
CA GLY A 49 -1.06 -8.37 -1.14
C GLY A 49 -1.33 -8.00 -2.60
N LEU A 50 -1.08 -6.74 -2.98
CA LEU A 50 -1.18 -6.28 -4.38
C LEU A 50 -0.20 -7.00 -5.30
N ALA A 51 1.03 -7.25 -4.86
CA ALA A 51 2.02 -7.97 -5.65
C ALA A 51 1.59 -9.42 -5.92
N LEU A 52 1.04 -10.10 -4.92
CA LEU A 52 0.46 -11.44 -5.04
C LEU A 52 -0.76 -11.45 -5.96
N ALA A 53 -1.70 -10.53 -5.76
CA ALA A 53 -2.86 -10.38 -6.65
C ALA A 53 -2.43 -10.16 -8.10
N ASN A 54 -1.40 -9.34 -8.35
CA ASN A 54 -0.85 -9.10 -9.69
C ASN A 54 -0.16 -10.36 -10.29
N ARG A 55 0.32 -11.30 -9.48
CA ARG A 55 0.83 -12.58 -10.00
C ARG A 55 -0.33 -13.50 -10.38
N MET A 56 -1.36 -13.57 -9.54
CA MET A 56 -2.56 -14.38 -9.78
C MET A 56 -3.40 -13.87 -10.95
N SER A 57 -3.42 -12.56 -11.18
CA SER A 57 -4.23 -11.92 -12.23
C SER A 57 -3.83 -12.30 -13.65
N THR A 58 -2.70 -12.97 -13.85
CA THR A 58 -2.28 -13.50 -15.16
C THR A 58 -3.31 -14.43 -15.80
N ARG A 59 -4.13 -15.11 -14.98
CA ARG A 59 -5.21 -15.99 -15.42
C ARG A 59 -6.57 -15.29 -15.54
N TRP A 60 -6.66 -14.03 -15.14
CA TRP A 60 -7.92 -13.29 -15.10
C TRP A 60 -8.26 -12.64 -16.44
N PRO A 61 -9.54 -12.34 -16.71
CA PRO A 61 -9.94 -11.56 -17.87
C PRO A 61 -9.21 -10.20 -17.94
N ALA A 62 -8.95 -9.70 -19.14
CA ALA A 62 -8.22 -8.45 -19.37
C ALA A 62 -8.82 -7.24 -18.64
N GLY A 63 -10.14 -7.21 -18.46
CA GLY A 63 -10.85 -6.19 -17.67
C GLY A 63 -10.49 -6.22 -16.19
N ALA A 64 -10.44 -7.42 -15.58
CA ALA A 64 -10.07 -7.59 -14.18
C ALA A 64 -8.57 -7.27 -13.95
N GLN A 65 -7.70 -7.59 -14.92
CA GLN A 65 -6.29 -7.18 -14.87
C GLN A 65 -6.13 -5.66 -14.89
N THR A 66 -6.87 -4.98 -15.76
CA THR A 66 -6.85 -3.52 -15.87
C THR A 66 -7.36 -2.88 -14.57
N GLY A 67 -8.46 -3.38 -14.02
CA GLY A 67 -8.98 -2.92 -12.74
C GLY A 67 -7.98 -3.09 -11.59
N LEU A 68 -7.26 -4.23 -11.54
CA LEU A 68 -6.25 -4.46 -10.50
C LEU A 68 -5.11 -3.43 -10.59
N HIS A 69 -4.64 -3.12 -11.80
CA HIS A 69 -3.59 -2.11 -11.97
C HIS A 69 -4.06 -0.70 -11.55
N THR A 70 -5.33 -0.37 -11.80
CA THR A 70 -5.92 0.88 -11.30
C THR A 70 -5.95 0.89 -9.77
N VAL A 71 -6.37 -0.19 -9.13
CA VAL A 71 -6.36 -0.32 -7.66
C VAL A 71 -4.93 -0.20 -7.11
N MET A 72 -3.94 -0.82 -7.76
CA MET A 72 -2.52 -0.68 -7.38
C MET A 72 -2.07 0.78 -7.38
N LEU A 73 -2.43 1.55 -8.42
CA LEU A 73 -2.08 2.96 -8.52
C LEU A 73 -2.77 3.81 -7.45
N ILE A 74 -4.08 3.60 -7.23
CA ILE A 74 -4.85 4.34 -6.22
C ILE A 74 -4.29 4.08 -4.83
N VAL A 75 -4.11 2.82 -4.46
CA VAL A 75 -3.60 2.44 -3.13
C VAL A 75 -2.19 2.98 -2.93
N ALA A 76 -1.30 2.86 -3.92
CA ALA A 76 0.06 3.38 -3.83
C ALA A 76 0.10 4.90 -3.67
N GLY A 77 -0.63 5.62 -4.54
CA GLY A 77 -0.66 7.09 -4.54
C GLY A 77 -1.30 7.64 -3.26
N ALA A 78 -2.46 7.11 -2.87
CA ALA A 78 -3.16 7.56 -1.67
C ALA A 78 -2.36 7.28 -0.39
N SER A 79 -1.76 6.09 -0.28
CA SER A 79 -0.94 5.74 0.89
C SER A 79 0.25 6.69 1.02
N LEU A 80 0.96 6.94 -0.08
CA LEU A 80 2.11 7.83 -0.08
C LEU A 80 1.72 9.27 0.30
N ALA A 81 0.63 9.79 -0.27
CA ALA A 81 0.14 11.12 0.05
C ALA A 81 -0.18 11.27 1.55
N VAL A 82 -0.87 10.28 2.13
CA VAL A 82 -1.21 10.30 3.56
C VAL A 82 0.04 10.23 4.42
N TYR A 83 0.99 9.33 4.12
CA TYR A 83 2.21 9.20 4.92
C TYR A 83 3.12 10.42 4.81
N VAL A 84 3.30 10.99 3.61
CA VAL A 84 4.05 12.24 3.43
C VAL A 84 3.41 13.35 4.25
N ASN A 85 2.08 13.50 4.17
CA ASN A 85 1.38 14.52 4.94
C ASN A 85 1.55 14.31 6.46
N ALA A 86 1.39 13.07 6.94
CA ALA A 86 1.46 12.74 8.36
C ALA A 86 2.86 12.83 8.97
N VAL A 87 3.93 12.81 8.17
CA VAL A 87 5.31 12.80 8.67
C VAL A 87 6.04 14.10 8.37
N LEU A 88 5.82 14.70 7.20
CA LEU A 88 6.61 15.83 6.70
C LEU A 88 5.86 17.16 6.68
N ILE A 89 4.55 17.16 6.43
CA ILE A 89 3.77 18.40 6.21
C ILE A 89 3.04 18.84 7.48
N SER A 90 2.19 17.97 8.02
CA SER A 90 1.33 18.25 9.17
C SER A 90 1.35 17.07 10.15
N PRO A 91 2.44 16.92 10.95
CA PRO A 91 2.56 15.81 11.87
C PRO A 91 1.47 15.84 12.96
N PRO A 92 0.65 14.79 13.09
CA PRO A 92 -0.38 14.74 14.12
C PRO A 92 0.25 14.51 15.50
N ALA A 93 -0.48 14.87 16.56
CA ALA A 93 -0.03 14.64 17.95
C ALA A 93 0.29 13.16 18.25
N LYS A 94 -0.33 12.21 17.52
CA LYS A 94 -0.02 10.78 17.55
C LYS A 94 0.25 10.27 16.13
N LEU A 95 1.52 10.08 15.79
CA LEU A 95 1.92 9.58 14.46
C LEU A 95 1.38 8.18 14.12
N ALA A 96 0.99 7.36 15.12
CA ALA A 96 0.61 5.97 14.91
C ALA A 96 -0.68 5.77 14.09
N ALA A 97 -1.66 6.69 14.18
CA ALA A 97 -2.99 6.47 13.61
C ALA A 97 -3.00 6.33 12.07
N PRO A 98 -2.34 7.21 11.29
CA PRO A 98 -2.22 7.05 9.84
C PRO A 98 -1.62 5.70 9.42
N PHE A 99 -0.60 5.21 10.14
CA PHE A 99 0.05 3.93 9.85
C PHE A 99 -0.82 2.71 10.20
N LEU A 100 -1.89 2.87 10.99
CA LEU A 100 -2.86 1.79 11.24
C LEU A 100 -4.00 1.82 10.22
N ILE A 101 -4.56 3.01 9.97
CA ILE A 101 -5.77 3.19 9.17
C ILE A 101 -5.49 2.93 7.68
N VAL A 102 -4.40 3.46 7.15
CA VAL A 102 -4.08 3.35 5.71
C VAL A 102 -3.92 1.90 5.27
N PRO A 103 -3.15 1.03 5.96
CA PRO A 103 -3.05 -0.37 5.57
C PRO A 103 -4.36 -1.14 5.72
N LEU A 104 -5.16 -0.82 6.74
CA LEU A 104 -6.48 -1.44 6.94
C LEU A 104 -7.42 -1.14 5.77
N VAL A 105 -7.56 0.14 5.41
CA VAL A 105 -8.40 0.57 4.28
C VAL A 105 -7.88 -0.03 2.97
N SER A 106 -6.55 -0.06 2.79
CA SER A 106 -5.93 -0.68 1.62
C SER A 106 -6.28 -2.15 1.50
N TRP A 107 -6.20 -2.91 2.60
CA TRP A 107 -6.60 -4.31 2.64
C TRP A 107 -8.07 -4.52 2.28
N LEU A 108 -8.97 -3.69 2.81
CA LEU A 108 -10.40 -3.76 2.47
C LEU A 108 -10.64 -3.55 0.98
N ILE A 109 -10.02 -2.53 0.39
CA ILE A 109 -10.12 -2.25 -1.05
C ILE A 109 -9.60 -3.44 -1.87
N ILE A 110 -8.43 -3.98 -1.50
CA ILE A 110 -7.81 -5.13 -2.18
C ILE A 110 -8.72 -6.35 -2.10
N LEU A 111 -9.22 -6.70 -0.90
CA LEU A 111 -10.06 -7.87 -0.68
C LEU A 111 -11.38 -7.76 -1.46
N ILE A 112 -12.06 -6.63 -1.36
CA ILE A 112 -13.31 -6.39 -2.11
C ILE A 112 -13.05 -6.55 -3.61
N PHE A 113 -11.99 -5.93 -4.13
CA PHE A 113 -11.66 -6.02 -5.55
C PHE A 113 -11.34 -7.46 -5.98
N VAL A 114 -10.49 -8.18 -5.23
CA VAL A 114 -10.13 -9.56 -5.53
C VAL A 114 -11.36 -10.47 -5.50
N LEU A 115 -12.24 -10.32 -4.51
CA LEU A 115 -13.48 -11.10 -4.43
C LEU A 115 -14.41 -10.86 -5.62
N ILE A 116 -14.52 -9.61 -6.09
CA ILE A 116 -15.30 -9.28 -7.30
C ILE A 116 -14.64 -9.89 -8.54
N ALA A 117 -13.31 -9.79 -8.64
CA ALA A 117 -12.57 -10.28 -9.79
C ALA A 117 -12.57 -11.80 -9.91
N LEU A 118 -12.57 -12.52 -8.78
CA LEU A 118 -12.66 -13.99 -8.74
C LEU A 118 -14.05 -14.54 -9.12
N ARG A 119 -15.09 -13.69 -9.07
CA ARG A 119 -16.46 -14.08 -9.44
C ARG A 119 -16.76 -13.91 -10.94
N ARG A 120 -15.82 -13.36 -11.72
CA ARG A 120 -15.95 -13.12 -13.16
C ARG A 120 -15.05 -14.06 -13.95
#